data_AF-A0A845A3U7-F1
#
_entry.id   AF-A0A845A3U7-F1
#
_cell.length_a   1.000
_cell.length_b   1.000
_cell.length_c   1.000
_cell.angle_alpha   90.00
_cell.angle_beta   90.00
_cell.angle_gamma   90.00
#
_symmetry.space_group_name_H-M   'P 1'
#
loop_
_entity.id
_entity.type
_entity.pdbx_description
1 polymer ?
#
loop_
_entity_poly.entity_id
_entity_poly.type
_entity_poly.pdbx_seq_one_letter_code
_entity_poly.pdbx_strand_id
1 'polypeptide(L)'
;MNDSSNLTQREQKRLSPDSDAFKRSAPLVAAYSEPVYHDVRIERRVIIRITPTSPSTRQQMLAQLPRREMPTRFEEKKIKGCIPIKDIAGTQPAHPNRLLLFMHDRRVLSVALERNCSARDFYSGFYVEKNKDGMICSGRDRLQSRTGSSCGVAKLSRLVAWQQ
;
A
#
# COMPACT_ATOMS: atom_id res chain seq x y z
N MET A 1 18.76 11.35 54.88
CA MET A 1 19.60 10.45 55.71
C MET A 1 20.02 9.28 54.83
N ASN A 2 21.29 9.25 54.44
CA ASN A 2 21.91 8.12 53.72
C ASN A 2 22.32 7.07 54.76
N ASP A 3 21.87 5.82 54.59
CA ASP A 3 22.43 4.70 55.35
C ASP A 3 22.96 3.64 54.38
N SER A 4 24.09 3.99 53.75
CA SER A 4 24.98 3.02 53.13
C SER A 4 25.94 2.54 54.21
N SER A 5 25.67 1.41 54.84
CA SER A 5 26.58 0.81 55.82
C SER A 5 26.63 -0.72 55.67
N ASN A 6 27.60 -1.13 54.84
CA ASN A 6 28.34 -2.40 54.82
C ASN A 6 27.59 -3.70 55.16
N LEU A 7 27.15 -4.39 54.10
CA LEU A 7 26.95 -5.84 54.14
C LEU A 7 28.25 -6.52 54.58
N THR A 8 28.18 -7.33 55.63
CA THR A 8 29.32 -8.10 56.12
C THR A 8 29.78 -9.09 55.05
N GLN A 9 31.08 -9.43 55.03
CA GLN A 9 31.63 -10.41 54.06
C GLN A 9 30.88 -11.77 54.10
N ARG A 10 30.25 -12.12 55.24
CA ARG A 10 29.41 -13.32 55.37
C ARG A 10 28.07 -13.19 54.64
N GLU A 11 27.46 -12.01 54.63
CA GLU A 11 26.23 -11.74 53.87
C GLU A 11 26.53 -11.68 52.38
N GLN A 12 27.62 -11.03 51.98
CA GLN A 12 28.09 -11.05 50.58
C GLN A 12 28.36 -12.48 50.09
N LYS A 13 28.92 -13.36 50.93
CA LYS A 13 29.15 -14.78 50.59
C LYS A 13 27.86 -15.60 50.47
N ARG A 14 26.79 -15.26 51.20
CA ARG A 14 25.48 -15.94 51.09
C ARG A 14 24.68 -15.50 49.86
N LEU A 15 24.90 -14.28 49.36
CA LEU A 15 24.29 -13.81 48.11
C LEU A 15 25.07 -14.27 46.86
N SER A 16 26.23 -14.93 47.03
CA SER A 16 26.99 -15.50 45.92
C SER A 16 26.22 -16.63 45.24
N PRO A 17 26.18 -16.69 43.89
CA PRO A 17 25.46 -17.73 43.13
C PRO A 17 25.91 -19.16 43.46
N ASP A 18 27.16 -19.32 43.90
CA ASP A 18 27.74 -20.63 44.23
C ASP A 18 27.44 -21.10 45.65
N SER A 19 26.82 -20.27 46.48
CA SER A 19 26.52 -20.61 47.87
C SER A 19 25.34 -21.59 47.99
N ASP A 20 25.40 -22.50 48.96
CA ASP A 20 24.31 -23.45 49.23
C ASP A 20 23.00 -22.76 49.63
N ALA A 21 23.08 -21.57 50.23
CA ALA A 21 21.91 -20.76 50.55
C ALA A 21 21.19 -20.29 49.28
N PHE A 22 21.94 -19.76 48.30
CA PHE A 22 21.40 -19.35 47.01
C PHE A 22 20.83 -20.53 46.21
N LYS A 23 21.52 -21.68 46.22
CA LYS A 23 21.05 -22.92 45.56
C LYS A 23 19.74 -23.45 46.13
N ARG A 24 19.52 -23.31 47.45
CA ARG A 24 18.26 -23.70 48.11
C ARG A 24 17.10 -22.75 47.81
N SER A 25 17.37 -21.46 47.62
CA SER A 25 16.35 -20.47 47.27
C SER A 25 16.08 -20.35 45.77
N ALA A 26 17.02 -20.78 44.92
CA ALA A 26 16.90 -20.76 43.46
C ALA A 26 15.58 -21.33 42.90
N PRO A 27 15.08 -22.49 43.35
CA PRO A 27 13.80 -23.01 42.85
C PRO A 27 12.61 -22.13 43.25
N LEU A 28 12.65 -21.47 44.41
CA LEU A 28 11.62 -20.51 44.81
C LEU A 28 11.68 -19.25 43.95
N VAL A 29 12.87 -18.70 43.71
CA VAL A 29 13.06 -17.51 42.85
C VAL A 29 12.60 -17.77 41.42
N ALA A 30 12.89 -18.96 40.88
CA ALA A 30 12.41 -19.38 39.57
C ALA A 30 10.89 -19.60 39.51
N ALA A 31 10.26 -19.96 40.63
CA ALA A 31 8.80 -20.11 40.70
C ALA A 31 8.07 -18.75 40.79
N TYR A 32 8.75 -17.69 41.26
CA TYR A 32 8.22 -16.33 41.35
C TYR A 32 8.65 -15.42 40.20
N SER A 33 9.32 -15.94 39.16
CA SER A 33 9.64 -15.12 38.00
C SER A 33 8.37 -14.83 37.19
N GLU A 34 8.11 -13.56 36.92
CA GLU A 34 7.01 -13.19 36.04
C GLU A 34 7.30 -13.67 34.62
N PRO A 35 6.30 -14.27 33.93
CA PRO A 35 6.48 -14.68 32.54
C PRO A 35 6.75 -13.45 31.66
N VAL A 36 7.85 -13.48 30.91
CA VAL A 36 8.17 -12.45 29.92
C VAL A 36 7.27 -12.65 28.71
N TYR A 37 6.30 -11.76 28.52
CA TYR A 37 5.44 -11.75 27.33
C TYR A 37 6.15 -11.06 26.17
N HIS A 38 6.23 -11.74 25.03
CA HIS A 38 6.72 -11.16 23.78
C HIS A 38 5.52 -10.71 22.92
N ASP A 39 5.25 -9.41 22.88
CA ASP A 39 4.20 -8.84 22.04
C ASP A 39 4.61 -8.84 20.56
N VAL A 40 3.75 -9.42 19.71
CA VAL A 40 3.89 -9.35 18.24
C VAL A 40 2.89 -8.33 17.69
N ARG A 41 3.38 -7.21 17.17
CA ARG A 41 2.54 -6.19 16.52
C ARG A 41 2.29 -6.56 15.05
N ILE A 42 1.07 -7.01 14.73
CA ILE A 42 0.68 -7.37 13.36
C ILE A 42 0.17 -6.12 12.62
N GLU A 43 0.99 -5.57 11.73
CA GLU A 43 0.56 -4.51 10.81
C GLU A 43 -0.06 -5.11 9.54
N ARG A 44 -1.36 -4.86 9.32
CA ARG A 44 -2.06 -5.34 8.12
C ARG A 44 -1.78 -4.41 6.92
N ARG A 45 -0.95 -4.86 5.97
CA ARG A 45 -0.81 -4.20 4.65
C ARG A 45 -1.86 -4.76 3.68
N VAL A 46 -2.81 -3.93 3.27
CA VAL A 46 -3.84 -4.32 2.29
C VAL A 46 -3.40 -3.91 0.89
N ILE A 47 -3.23 -4.89 0.02
CA ILE A 47 -2.90 -4.69 -1.39
C ILE A 47 -4.17 -4.94 -2.22
N ILE A 48 -4.62 -3.93 -2.96
CA ILE A 48 -5.80 -4.02 -3.82
C ILE A 48 -5.36 -4.39 -5.23
N ARG A 49 -6.00 -5.41 -5.80
CA ARG A 49 -5.82 -5.81 -7.20
C ARG A 49 -6.84 -5.13 -8.08
N ILE A 50 -6.37 -4.38 -9.08
CA ILE A 50 -7.18 -3.83 -10.15
C ILE A 50 -6.96 -4.66 -11.41
N THR A 51 -8.01 -5.29 -11.91
CA THR A 51 -7.96 -6.15 -13.10
C THR A 51 -8.41 -5.42 -14.36
N PRO A 52 -8.06 -5.94 -15.55
CA PRO A 52 -8.62 -5.44 -16.78
C PRO A 52 -10.15 -5.57 -16.79
N THR A 53 -10.82 -4.57 -17.35
CA THR A 53 -12.29 -4.61 -17.54
C THR A 53 -12.66 -5.67 -18.57
N SER A 54 -13.81 -6.33 -18.38
CA SER A 54 -14.38 -7.29 -19.34
C SER A 54 -14.56 -6.66 -20.74
N PRO A 55 -14.47 -7.44 -21.83
CA PRO A 55 -14.63 -6.90 -23.18
C PRO A 55 -15.96 -6.15 -23.39
N SER A 56 -17.07 -6.66 -22.86
CA SER A 56 -18.41 -6.08 -23.02
C SER A 56 -18.55 -4.74 -22.28
N THR A 57 -18.18 -4.69 -21.00
CA THR A 57 -18.20 -3.45 -20.21
C THR A 57 -17.28 -2.40 -20.81
N ARG A 58 -16.10 -2.81 -21.28
CA ARG A 58 -15.16 -1.92 -21.98
C ARG A 58 -15.79 -1.31 -23.22
N GLN A 59 -16.41 -2.12 -24.09
CA GLN A 59 -17.07 -1.63 -25.30
C GLN A 59 -18.17 -0.62 -24.97
N GLN A 60 -18.98 -0.89 -23.95
CA GLN A 60 -20.06 0.01 -23.54
C GLN A 60 -19.54 1.35 -22.98
N MET A 61 -18.45 1.33 -22.20
CA MET A 61 -17.86 2.56 -21.66
C MET A 61 -17.12 3.35 -22.74
N LEU A 62 -16.41 2.68 -23.64
CA LEU A 62 -15.79 3.31 -24.80
C LEU A 62 -16.84 3.84 -25.78
N ALA A 63 -18.04 3.25 -25.87
CA ALA A 63 -19.13 3.75 -26.70
C ALA A 63 -19.80 5.01 -26.14
N GLN A 64 -19.67 5.29 -24.84
CA GLN A 64 -20.10 6.57 -24.25
C GLN A 64 -19.13 7.71 -24.59
N LEU A 65 -17.95 7.38 -25.12
CA LEU A 65 -17.11 8.36 -25.77
C LEU A 65 -17.73 8.68 -27.16
N PRO A 66 -17.88 9.97 -27.54
CA PRO A 66 -18.57 10.34 -28.77
C PRO A 66 -17.97 9.64 -29.99
N ARG A 67 -18.83 8.97 -30.76
CA ARG A 67 -18.46 8.04 -31.83
C ARG A 67 -18.77 8.60 -33.23
N ARG A 68 -18.53 9.90 -33.44
CA ARG A 68 -18.73 10.54 -34.75
C ARG A 68 -17.40 10.58 -35.50
N GLU A 69 -17.45 10.35 -36.82
CA GLU A 69 -16.32 10.49 -37.74
C GLU A 69 -15.78 11.93 -37.73
N MET A 70 -15.02 12.24 -36.71
CA MET A 70 -14.03 13.29 -36.62
C MET A 70 -12.86 12.64 -35.90
N PRO A 71 -11.60 12.94 -36.25
CA PRO A 71 -10.46 12.42 -35.50
C PRO A 71 -10.70 12.79 -34.04
N THR A 72 -11.06 11.80 -33.23
CA THR A 72 -11.66 12.01 -31.91
C THR A 72 -10.55 12.52 -31.01
N ARG A 73 -10.34 13.84 -31.03
CA ARG A 73 -9.46 14.50 -30.09
C ARG A 73 -10.18 14.31 -28.75
N PHE A 74 -9.61 13.46 -27.90
CA PHE A 74 -9.98 13.42 -26.50
C PHE A 74 -9.09 14.42 -25.78
N GLU A 75 -9.67 15.22 -24.89
CA GLU A 75 -8.89 16.12 -24.06
C GLU A 75 -8.66 15.50 -22.68
N GLU A 76 -7.40 15.51 -22.24
CA GLU A 76 -7.03 15.16 -20.87
C GLU A 76 -7.24 16.37 -19.94
N LYS A 77 -8.41 16.47 -19.31
CA LYS A 77 -8.64 17.48 -18.28
C LYS A 77 -7.99 17.06 -16.97
N LYS A 78 -6.94 17.77 -16.54
CA LYS A 78 -6.17 17.44 -15.33
C LYS A 78 -7.10 17.36 -14.10
N ILE A 79 -6.95 16.30 -13.32
CA ILE A 79 -7.52 16.16 -11.99
C ILE A 79 -6.43 16.55 -10.99
N LYS A 80 -6.74 17.45 -10.06
CA LYS A 80 -5.82 17.75 -8.95
C LYS A 80 -6.05 16.74 -7.84
N GLY A 81 -4.96 16.18 -7.30
CA GLY A 81 -5.01 15.33 -6.12
C GLY A 81 -5.15 13.85 -6.45
N CYS A 82 -6.22 13.24 -5.93
CA CYS A 82 -6.32 11.79 -5.78
C CYS A 82 -7.68 11.27 -6.22
N ILE A 83 -7.72 9.99 -6.60
CA ILE A 83 -8.96 9.28 -6.94
C ILE A 83 -9.20 8.13 -5.95
N PRO A 84 -10.46 7.83 -5.61
CA PRO A 84 -10.77 6.71 -4.71
C PRO A 84 -10.53 5.37 -5.41
N ILE A 85 -9.77 4.48 -4.76
CA ILE A 85 -9.46 3.15 -5.31
C ILE A 85 -10.74 2.32 -5.50
N LYS A 86 -11.67 2.44 -4.56
CA LYS A 86 -12.94 1.69 -4.54
C LYS A 86 -13.85 1.98 -5.73
N ASP A 87 -13.67 3.11 -6.41
CA ASP A 87 -14.52 3.50 -7.53
C ASP A 87 -13.98 2.98 -8.87
N ILE A 88 -12.83 2.30 -8.87
CA ILE A 88 -12.20 1.75 -10.08
C ILE A 88 -12.86 0.41 -10.42
N ALA A 89 -13.58 0.36 -11.53
CA ALA A 89 -14.19 -0.84 -12.07
C ALA A 89 -13.20 -1.71 -12.86
N GLY A 90 -12.15 -1.10 -13.40
CA GLY A 90 -11.05 -1.83 -14.04
C GLY A 90 -10.12 -0.92 -14.83
N THR A 91 -9.16 -1.53 -15.50
CA THR A 91 -8.09 -0.81 -16.20
C THR A 91 -7.85 -1.31 -17.62
N GLN A 92 -7.22 -0.48 -18.45
CA GLN A 92 -6.71 -0.86 -19.75
C GLN A 92 -5.44 -0.08 -20.08
N PRO A 93 -4.39 -0.73 -20.59
CA PRO A 93 -3.22 -0.02 -21.08
C PRO A 93 -3.55 0.83 -22.31
N ALA A 94 -3.03 2.05 -22.35
CA ALA A 94 -3.08 2.97 -23.48
C ALA A 94 -1.67 3.46 -23.83
N HIS A 95 -1.45 3.82 -25.09
CA HIS A 95 -0.12 4.21 -25.55
C HIS A 95 0.24 5.66 -25.20
N PRO A 96 1.54 5.96 -24.99
CA PRO A 96 2.63 5.00 -24.74
C PRO A 96 2.75 4.58 -23.26
N ASN A 97 2.53 5.50 -22.32
CA ASN A 97 2.72 5.30 -20.87
C ASN A 97 1.46 5.68 -20.07
N ARG A 98 0.28 5.40 -20.63
CA ARG A 98 -1.01 5.73 -20.03
C ARG A 98 -1.74 4.47 -19.61
N LEU A 99 -2.40 4.51 -18.45
CA LEU A 99 -3.44 3.55 -18.11
C LEU A 99 -4.78 4.25 -18.11
N LEU A 100 -5.75 3.69 -18.83
CA LEU A 100 -7.13 4.07 -18.68
C LEU A 100 -7.69 3.36 -17.45
N LEU A 101 -8.41 4.12 -16.64
CA LEU A 101 -9.23 3.60 -15.54
C LEU A 101 -10.69 3.81 -15.88
N PHE A 102 -11.42 2.71 -15.82
CA PHE A 102 -12.86 2.70 -15.96
C PHE A 102 -13.45 2.82 -14.57
N MET A 103 -14.24 3.85 -14.32
CA MET A 103 -14.85 4.10 -13.03
C MET A 103 -16.26 3.53 -12.95
N HIS A 104 -16.72 3.15 -11.76
CA HIS A 104 -18.09 2.65 -11.56
C HIS A 104 -19.17 3.67 -11.96
N ASP A 105 -18.87 4.96 -11.88
CA ASP A 105 -19.75 6.05 -12.31
C ASP A 105 -19.69 6.38 -13.81
N ARG A 106 -19.10 5.46 -14.61
CA ARG A 106 -18.98 5.55 -16.07
C ARG A 106 -17.98 6.57 -16.60
N ARG A 107 -17.24 7.28 -15.74
CA ARG A 107 -16.13 8.13 -16.19
C ARG A 107 -14.95 7.28 -16.66
N VAL A 108 -14.20 7.80 -17.62
CA VAL A 108 -12.89 7.27 -18.02
C VAL A 108 -11.82 8.23 -17.56
N LEU A 109 -10.90 7.75 -16.73
CA LEU A 109 -9.74 8.50 -16.28
C LEU A 109 -8.48 8.00 -16.99
N SER A 110 -7.51 8.89 -17.18
CA SER A 110 -6.18 8.59 -17.69
C SER A 110 -5.16 8.79 -16.58
N VAL A 111 -4.32 7.78 -16.38
CA VAL A 111 -3.20 7.77 -15.45
C VAL A 111 -1.93 7.83 -16.27
N ALA A 112 -1.19 8.93 -16.16
CA ALA A 112 0.18 8.99 -16.64
C ALA A 112 1.10 8.30 -15.66
N LEU A 113 1.92 7.38 -16.18
CA LEU A 113 3.01 6.76 -15.45
C LEU A 113 4.28 7.62 -15.54
N GLU A 114 5.23 7.39 -14.63
CA GLU A 114 6.56 7.99 -14.70
C GLU A 114 7.24 7.71 -16.07
N ARG A 115 8.19 8.56 -16.47
CA ARG A 115 8.75 8.57 -17.85
C ARG A 115 9.42 7.25 -18.26
N ASN A 116 9.96 6.51 -17.31
CA ASN A 116 10.66 5.24 -17.51
C ASN A 116 9.72 4.02 -17.52
N CYS A 117 8.41 4.23 -17.42
CA CYS A 117 7.44 3.16 -17.34
C CYS A 117 6.68 2.93 -18.64
N SER A 118 6.41 1.66 -18.92
CA SER A 118 5.60 1.23 -20.05
C SER A 118 4.19 0.87 -19.58
N ALA A 119 3.17 1.34 -20.30
CA ALA A 119 1.80 0.89 -20.05
C ALA A 119 1.63 -0.62 -20.31
N ARG A 120 2.45 -1.20 -21.20
CA ARG A 120 2.37 -2.62 -21.57
C ARG A 120 2.63 -3.54 -20.38
N ASP A 121 3.46 -3.15 -19.43
CA ASP A 121 3.78 -3.94 -18.23
C ASP A 121 2.52 -4.24 -17.40
N PHE A 122 1.50 -3.39 -17.51
CA PHE A 122 0.26 -3.44 -16.74
C PHE A 122 -0.91 -4.03 -17.53
N TYR A 123 -0.67 -4.72 -18.65
CA TYR A 123 -1.74 -5.27 -19.51
C TYR A 123 -2.68 -6.24 -18.77
N SER A 124 -2.18 -6.93 -17.75
CA SER A 124 -2.95 -7.84 -16.89
C SER A 124 -3.51 -7.17 -15.64
N GLY A 125 -3.48 -5.84 -15.58
CA GLY A 125 -3.83 -5.05 -14.40
C GLY A 125 -2.63 -4.79 -13.48
N PHE A 126 -2.93 -4.27 -12.29
CA PHE A 126 -1.92 -3.85 -11.33
C PHE A 126 -2.41 -4.00 -9.89
N TYR A 127 -1.47 -3.98 -8.97
CA TYR A 127 -1.70 -3.87 -7.54
C TYR A 127 -1.41 -2.45 -7.09
N VAL A 128 -2.18 -1.97 -6.13
CA VAL A 128 -1.97 -0.69 -5.45
C VAL A 128 -2.12 -0.89 -3.95
N GLU A 129 -1.30 -0.20 -3.19
CA GLU A 129 -1.42 -0.20 -1.74
C GLU A 129 -2.63 0.61 -1.31
N LYS A 130 -3.43 0.04 -0.41
CA LYS A 130 -4.52 0.78 0.22
C LYS A 130 -3.95 1.66 1.33
N ASN A 131 -3.68 2.91 0.98
CA ASN A 131 -3.35 3.94 1.96
C ASN A 131 -4.52 4.18 2.94
N LYS A 132 -4.24 4.84 4.07
CA LYS A 132 -5.25 5.16 5.09
C LYS A 132 -6.45 5.94 4.53
N ASP A 133 -6.22 6.78 3.53
CA ASP A 133 -7.25 7.56 2.85
C ASP A 133 -8.03 6.77 1.77
N GLY A 134 -7.55 5.59 1.37
CA GLY A 134 -8.16 4.79 0.32
C GLY A 134 -8.05 5.40 -1.09
N MET A 135 -7.09 6.31 -1.30
CA MET A 135 -6.94 7.06 -2.54
C MET A 135 -5.67 6.68 -3.31
N ILE A 136 -5.69 6.89 -4.63
CA ILE A 136 -4.51 6.92 -5.51
C ILE A 136 -4.23 8.38 -5.86
N CYS A 137 -3.07 8.90 -5.47
CA CYS A 137 -2.62 10.26 -5.69
C CYS A 137 -1.44 10.30 -6.66
N SER A 138 -1.45 11.30 -7.55
CA SER A 138 -0.28 11.59 -8.38
C SER A 138 0.89 12.07 -7.51
N GLY A 139 2.09 11.53 -7.77
CA GLY A 139 3.35 11.88 -7.09
C GLY A 139 3.56 11.18 -5.74
N ARG A 140 2.57 10.41 -5.25
CA ARG A 140 2.66 9.66 -4.00
C ARG A 140 2.63 8.16 -4.23
N ASP A 141 1.67 7.71 -5.03
CA ASP A 141 1.35 6.29 -5.11
C ASP A 141 2.04 5.61 -6.28
N ARG A 142 2.36 4.34 -6.07
CA ARG A 142 2.98 3.46 -7.07
C ARG A 142 2.05 2.31 -7.41
N LEU A 143 2.09 1.92 -8.67
CA LEU A 143 1.38 0.78 -9.22
C LEU A 143 2.37 -0.36 -9.44
N GLN A 144 2.03 -1.54 -8.97
CA GLN A 144 2.84 -2.74 -9.10
C GLN A 144 2.20 -3.65 -10.15
N SER A 145 2.91 -3.94 -11.24
CA SER A 145 2.43 -4.85 -12.26
C SER A 145 2.41 -6.29 -11.76
N ARG A 146 1.64 -7.13 -12.45
CA ARG A 146 1.63 -8.58 -12.18
C ARG A 146 2.93 -9.29 -12.59
N THR A 147 3.73 -8.65 -13.43
CA THR A 147 5.03 -9.18 -13.90
C THR A 147 6.22 -8.67 -13.09
N GLY A 148 5.99 -7.80 -12.09
CA GLY A 148 7.05 -7.33 -11.18
C GLY A 148 7.49 -5.88 -11.38
N SER A 149 7.05 -5.19 -12.43
CA SER A 149 7.37 -3.76 -12.64
C SER A 149 6.70 -2.88 -11.58
N SER A 150 7.41 -1.90 -11.02
CA SER A 150 6.86 -0.91 -10.09
C SER A 150 6.98 0.48 -10.69
N CYS A 151 5.87 1.21 -10.81
CA CYS A 151 5.86 2.54 -11.41
C CYS A 151 5.05 3.57 -10.62
N GLY A 152 5.58 4.79 -10.47
CA GLY A 152 4.83 5.90 -9.87
C GLY A 152 3.73 6.45 -10.77
N VAL A 153 2.69 7.00 -10.14
CA VAL A 153 1.63 7.75 -10.81
C VAL A 153 2.07 9.21 -11.00
N ALA A 154 2.36 9.63 -12.22
CA ALA A 154 2.83 10.97 -12.52
C ALA A 154 1.68 12.00 -12.64
N LYS A 155 0.56 11.63 -13.25
CA LYS A 155 -0.58 12.55 -13.47
C LYS A 155 -1.90 11.80 -13.56
N LEU A 156 -2.95 12.40 -13.03
CA LEU A 156 -4.33 11.96 -13.19
C LEU A 156 -5.10 12.97 -14.04
N SER A 157 -5.84 12.47 -15.02
CA SER A 157 -6.66 13.27 -15.94
C SER A 157 -8.01 12.60 -16.12
N ARG A 158 -9.07 13.39 -16.34
CA ARG A 158 -10.33 12.90 -16.89
C ARG A 158 -10.23 12.96 -18.40
N LEU A 159 -10.63 11.89 -19.09
CA LEU A 159 -10.86 11.95 -20.52
C LEU A 159 -12.25 12.54 -20.75
N VAL A 160 -12.28 13.66 -21.46
CA VAL A 160 -13.52 14.30 -21.92
C VAL A 160 -13.53 14.35 -23.44
N ALA A 161 -14.73 14.33 -24.01
CA ALA A 161 -14.92 14.68 -25.40
C ALA A 161 -14.36 16.09 -25.63
N TRP A 162 -13.54 16.29 -26.66
CA TRP A 162 -13.15 17.63 -27.06
C TRP A 162 -14.39 18.40 -27.50
N GLN A 163 -14.72 19.46 -26.75
CA GLN A 163 -15.75 20.42 -27.11
C GLN A 163 -15.02 21.68 -27.54
N GLN A 164 -15.17 22.01 -28.83
CA GLN A 164 -14.79 23.30 -29.35
C GLN A 164 -15.82 24.36 -28.95
#